data_AF-A0A963G5J2-F1
#
_entry.id   AF-A0A963G5J2-F1
#
_cell.length_a   1.000
_cell.length_b   1.000
_cell.length_c   1.000
_cell.angle_alpha   90.00
_cell.angle_beta   90.00
_cell.angle_gamma   90.00
#
_symmetry.space_group_name_H-M   'P 1'
#
loop_
_entity.id
_entity.type
_entity.pdbx_description
1 polymer ?
#
loop_
_entity_poly.entity_id
_entity_poly.type
_entity_poly.pdbx_seq_one_letter_code
_entity_poly.pdbx_strand_id
1 'polypeptide(L)' 'MNKIAYLGFGLRLRREYLPQVLQRRPDVDWFEIISENYLGG' A
#
# COMPACT_ATOMS: atom_id res chain seq x y z
N MET A 1 26.42 -11.42 11.09
CA MET A 1 24.95 -11.61 10.95
C MET A 1 24.37 -10.34 10.37
N ASN A 2 23.80 -10.41 9.16
CA ASN A 2 23.09 -9.27 8.58
C ASN A 2 21.73 -9.18 9.29
N LYS A 3 21.56 -8.17 10.15
CA LYS A 3 20.30 -7.92 10.85
C LYS A 3 19.29 -7.49 9.79
N ILE A 4 18.29 -8.33 9.51
CA ILE A 4 17.19 -7.91 8.63
C ILE A 4 16.48 -6.77 9.36
N ALA A 5 16.52 -5.57 8.79
CA ALA A 5 15.84 -4.41 9.33
C ALA A 5 14.32 -4.66 9.26
N TYR A 6 13.61 -4.35 10.33
CA TYR A 6 12.16 -4.35 10.30
C TYR A 6 11.69 -3.24 9.35
N LEU A 7 11.05 -3.62 8.24
CA LEU A 7 10.58 -2.72 7.19
C LEU A 7 9.15 -2.18 7.44
N GLY A 8 8.62 -2.38 8.65
CA GLY A 8 7.25 -2.00 8.98
C GLY A 8 6.21 -3.03 8.57
N PHE A 9 4.97 -2.59 8.42
CA PHE A 9 3.83 -3.40 7.96
C PHE A 9 3.16 -2.77 6.74
N GLY A 10 2.61 -3.61 5.86
CA GLY A 10 1.97 -3.16 4.63
C GLY A 10 0.56 -3.70 4.46
N LEU A 11 -0.22 -2.99 3.65
CA LEU A 11 -1.58 -3.36 3.27
C LEU A 11 -1.72 -3.45 1.75
N ARG A 12 -2.59 -4.32 1.24
CA ARG A 12 -2.97 -4.30 -0.16
C ARG A 12 -3.98 -3.18 -0.42
N LEU A 13 -3.65 -2.26 -1.33
CA LEU A 13 -4.54 -1.16 -1.69
C LEU A 13 -5.49 -1.55 -2.81
N ARG A 14 -6.80 -1.53 -2.52
CA ARG A 14 -7.84 -1.62 -3.55
C ARG A 14 -8.21 -0.24 -4.08
N ARG A 15 -8.61 -0.18 -5.35
CA ARG A 15 -8.94 1.05 -6.06
C ARG A 15 -9.97 1.92 -5.33
N GLU A 16 -10.95 1.30 -4.68
CA GLU A 16 -12.01 1.97 -3.90
C GLU A 16 -11.45 2.83 -2.75
N TYR A 17 -10.31 2.44 -2.17
CA TYR A 17 -9.69 3.12 -1.04
C TYR A 17 -8.64 4.15 -1.45
N LEU A 18 -8.25 4.20 -2.74
CA LEU A 18 -7.28 5.17 -3.25
C LEU A 18 -7.62 6.63 -2.84
N PRO A 19 -8.85 7.16 -3.06
CA PRO A 19 -9.16 8.54 -2.68
C PRO A 19 -9.09 8.79 -1.17
N GLN A 20 -9.33 7.75 -0.36
CA GLN A 20 -9.28 7.85 1.10
C GLN A 20 -7.84 7.85 1.58
N VAL A 21 -6.97 7.01 1.00
CA VAL A 21 -5.54 6.99 1.31
C VAL A 21 -4.86 8.29 0.90
N LEU A 22 -5.21 8.84 -0.27
CA LEU A 22 -4.67 10.13 -0.72
C LEU A 22 -5.07 11.30 0.19
N GLN A 23 -6.30 11.29 0.72
CA GLN A 23 -6.77 12.33 1.64
C GLN A 23 -6.27 12.14 3.06
N ARG A 24 -6.35 10.91 3.60
CA ARG A 24 -6.11 10.64 5.02
C ARG A 24 -4.66 10.30 5.35
N ARG A 25 -3.87 9.85 4.38
CA ARG A 25 -2.47 9.45 4.54
C ARG A 25 -2.26 8.61 5.81
N PRO A 26 -2.92 7.43 5.89
CA PRO A 26 -2.85 6.60 7.09
C PRO A 26 -1.41 6.20 7.41
N ASP A 27 -1.17 5.94 8.70
CA ASP A 27 0.12 5.47 9.22
C ASP A 27 0.33 3.99 8.83
N VAL A 28 0.71 3.78 7.57
CA VAL A 28 0.99 2.48 6.95
C VAL A 28 2.29 2.65 6.18
N ASP A 29 3.27 1.79 6.42
CA ASP A 29 4.62 1.96 5.87
C ASP A 29 4.63 1.81 4.34
N TRP A 30 3.86 0.86 3.81
CA TRP A 30 3.78 0.63 2.37
C TRP A 30 2.46 0.00 1.93
N PHE A 31 2.11 0.24 0.67
CA PHE A 31 0.95 -0.37 0.02
C PHE A 31 1.37 -1.29 -1.12
N GLU A 32 0.80 -2.49 -1.18
CA GLU A 32 0.87 -3.34 -2.36
C GLU A 32 -0.24 -2.96 -3.34
N ILE A 33 0.14 -2.67 -4.58
CA ILE A 33 -0.78 -2.33 -5.67
C ILE A 33 -0.62 -3.39 -6.77
N ILE A 34 -1.73 -3.93 -7.26
CA ILE A 34 -1.73 -4.87 -8.39
C ILE A 34 -2.28 -4.14 -9.61
N SER A 35 -1.51 -4.07 -10.69
CA SER A 35 -1.87 -3.35 -11.92
C SER A 35 -3.25 -3.72 -12.47
N GLU A 36 -3.66 -4.98 -12.36
CA GLU A 36 -4.98 -5.46 -12.80
C GLU A 36 -6.16 -4.71 -12.15
N ASN A 37 -6.02 -4.30 -10.87
CA ASN A 37 -7.08 -3.57 -10.16
C ASN A 37 -7.20 -2.09 -10.57
N TYR A 38 -6.23 -1.56 -11.33
CA TYR A 38 -6.14 -0.13 -11.64
C TYR A 38 -6.06 0.17 -13.15
N LEU A 39 -5.52 -0.74 -13.94
CA LEU A 39 -5.32 -0.60 -15.38
C LEU A 39 -6.36 -1.37 -16.21
N GLY A 40 -7.20 -2.19 -15.57
CA GLY A 40 -8.38 -2.78 -16.19
C GLY A 40 -9.43 -1.69 -16.46
N GLY A 41 -9.52 -1.27 -17.71
CA GLY A 41 -10.53 -0.35 -18.23
C GLY A 41 -11.92 -0.97 -18.24
#